data_AF-A0A2N3K616-F1
#
_entry.id   AF-A0A2N3K616-F1
#
_cell.length_a   1.000
_cell.length_b   1.000
_cell.length_c   1.000
_cell.angle_alpha   90.00
_cell.angle_beta   90.00
_cell.angle_gamma   90.00
#
_symmetry.space_group_name_H-M   'P 1'
#
loop_
_entity.id
_entity.type
_entity.pdbx_description
1 polymer ?
#
loop_
_entity_poly.entity_id
_entity_poly.type
_entity_poly.pdbx_seq_one_letter_code
_entity_poly.pdbx_strand_id
1 'polypeptide(L)'
;MSGRKTIQVDEAQWRRVQRRARQLQGLQRDVPRLLDDVRARTRADVDRAFATVDARQRRQDEAVRQLSDRTRHIEADTGRRLREQAERLHQELHATTGRLEEQTRQRLDGLRREAERALAAERAERRAETARLAQEIDAVKADRARAEETAHTWLADARTMAGLIARELPHERYAPGRLDRLLQRLATAERNAAEHRFDAALAVGQETFHELSDLRVDVEQRELARCLAQKEAVEALVQVEALAEENRRRPVVEADGTLLAGYSLDVAHWSGGEYDQVRQDTAAALTRARDPHTGTDELLALRDEEAPALERSLGETVERAGMRQLTSQLRVNLADVVAQTLAEVAYYDLVEEESHYAGDDERKDFHAVLRHEATGNEIRVRIAQAHPDSDQCVIHVETTDHDVTAEAELRDRADAVYQALRREGTPIGLDPSRPVEETGRPSPRPGRRRQDEEAGTTT
;
A
#
# COMPACT_ATOMS: atom_id res chain seq x y z
N MET A 1 -46.27 -3.15 -31.62
CA MET A 1 -44.93 -3.59 -32.10
C MET A 1 -43.92 -2.75 -31.35
N SER A 2 -42.95 -3.36 -30.66
CA SER A 2 -41.95 -2.62 -29.86
C SER A 2 -40.77 -2.26 -30.77
N GLY A 3 -40.51 -0.98 -30.98
CA GLY A 3 -39.29 -0.50 -31.64
C GLY A 3 -38.28 0.01 -30.62
N ARG A 4 -36.99 -0.27 -30.82
CA ARG A 4 -35.88 0.23 -29.99
C ARG A 4 -34.94 1.08 -30.83
N LYS A 5 -34.66 2.30 -30.38
CA LYS A 5 -33.75 3.26 -31.04
C LYS A 5 -32.63 3.65 -30.10
N THR A 6 -31.42 3.80 -30.64
CA THR A 6 -30.20 4.04 -29.86
C THR A 6 -29.46 5.30 -30.29
N ILE A 7 -29.10 6.17 -29.32
CA ILE A 7 -28.29 7.40 -29.52
C ILE A 7 -27.04 7.32 -28.63
N GLN A 8 -25.84 7.50 -29.21
CA GLN A 8 -24.55 7.57 -28.50
C GLN A 8 -24.09 9.02 -28.35
N VAL A 9 -23.40 9.33 -27.25
CA VAL A 9 -23.05 10.70 -26.84
C VAL A 9 -21.59 10.75 -26.34
N ASP A 10 -20.72 11.59 -26.93
CA ASP A 10 -19.25 11.69 -26.66
C ASP A 10 -18.81 13.09 -26.17
N GLU A 11 -17.80 13.19 -25.29
CA GLU A 11 -17.43 14.41 -24.54
C GLU A 11 -15.96 14.83 -24.70
N ALA A 12 -15.69 15.87 -25.51
CA ALA A 12 -14.33 16.40 -25.74
C ALA A 12 -13.85 17.44 -24.69
N GLN A 13 -14.78 18.08 -23.95
CA GLN A 13 -14.49 19.03 -22.86
C GLN A 13 -14.06 18.32 -21.56
N TRP A 14 -14.55 17.10 -21.35
CA TRP A 14 -14.18 16.12 -20.32
C TRP A 14 -12.67 15.95 -20.12
N ARG A 15 -11.92 15.75 -21.21
CA ARG A 15 -10.46 15.58 -21.20
C ARG A 15 -9.70 16.84 -20.73
N ARG A 16 -10.35 18.01 -20.65
CA ARG A 16 -9.73 19.28 -20.23
C ARG A 16 -9.81 19.50 -18.72
N VAL A 17 -10.95 19.18 -18.11
CA VAL A 17 -11.15 19.19 -16.64
C VAL A 17 -10.34 18.05 -16.00
N GLN A 18 -10.33 16.87 -16.62
CA GLN A 18 -9.54 15.71 -16.17
C GLN A 18 -8.02 15.95 -16.21
N ARG A 19 -7.52 16.72 -17.18
CA ARG A 19 -6.09 17.11 -17.24
C ARG A 19 -5.68 18.06 -16.10
N ARG A 20 -6.60 18.86 -15.56
CA ARG A 20 -6.36 19.72 -14.39
C ARG A 20 -6.52 18.96 -13.06
N ALA A 21 -7.43 17.98 -13.00
CA ALA A 21 -7.52 17.06 -11.87
C ALA A 21 -6.26 16.19 -11.71
N ARG A 22 -5.67 15.73 -12.83
CA ARG A 22 -4.33 15.09 -12.85
C ARG A 22 -3.20 16.01 -12.42
N GLN A 23 -3.29 17.33 -12.67
CA GLN A 23 -2.33 18.30 -12.14
C GLN A 23 -2.48 18.52 -10.62
N LEU A 24 -3.67 18.30 -10.04
CA LEU A 24 -3.90 18.36 -8.59
C LEU A 24 -3.38 17.12 -7.85
N GLN A 25 -3.22 15.98 -8.53
CA GLN A 25 -2.43 14.83 -8.05
C GLN A 25 -0.98 15.24 -7.72
N GLY A 26 -0.44 16.25 -8.42
CA GLY A 26 0.88 16.83 -8.14
C GLY A 26 0.91 17.83 -6.97
N LEU A 27 -0.25 18.28 -6.47
CA LEU A 27 -0.38 19.27 -5.38
C LEU A 27 -0.83 18.67 -4.04
N GLN A 28 -1.20 17.38 -3.98
CA GLN A 28 -1.47 16.64 -2.73
C GLN A 28 -0.17 16.28 -1.96
N ARG A 29 0.89 17.07 -2.12
CA ARG A 29 2.17 16.90 -1.44
C ARG A 29 2.27 17.62 -0.10
N ASP A 30 1.21 18.30 0.32
CA ASP A 30 1.11 18.92 1.64
C ASP A 30 -0.04 18.29 2.41
N VAL A 31 0.25 17.19 3.10
CA VAL A 31 -0.69 16.48 3.99
C VAL A 31 -0.13 16.50 5.43
N PRO A 32 -0.25 17.60 6.21
CA PRO A 32 0.45 17.66 7.49
C PRO A 32 -0.34 17.05 8.65
N ARG A 33 -1.67 17.21 8.71
CA ARG A 33 -2.39 17.07 9.99
C ARG A 33 -2.92 15.67 10.34
N LEU A 34 -3.37 14.87 9.37
CA LEU A 34 -3.80 13.48 9.61
C LEU A 34 -2.61 12.52 9.67
N LEU A 35 -1.52 12.85 8.98
CA LEU A 35 -0.26 12.13 9.11
C LEU A 35 0.29 12.21 10.53
N ASP A 36 0.04 13.26 11.31
CA ASP A 36 0.66 13.41 12.63
C ASP A 36 0.19 12.36 13.65
N ASP A 37 -1.09 12.00 13.66
CA ASP A 37 -1.64 10.98 14.58
C ASP A 37 -1.22 9.56 14.18
N VAL A 38 -1.20 9.27 12.88
CA VAL A 38 -0.73 7.96 12.38
C VAL A 38 0.80 7.86 12.53
N ARG A 39 1.54 8.94 12.28
CA ARG A 39 2.99 9.05 12.59
C ARG A 39 3.26 8.89 14.08
N ALA A 40 2.40 9.38 14.97
CA ALA A 40 2.58 9.18 16.41
C ALA A 40 2.46 7.70 16.80
N ARG A 41 1.49 6.97 16.22
CA ARG A 41 1.37 5.52 16.41
C ARG A 41 2.54 4.74 15.79
N THR A 42 2.97 5.12 14.59
CA THR A 42 4.13 4.53 13.91
C THR A 42 5.42 4.77 14.68
N ARG A 43 5.61 5.98 15.24
CA ARG A 43 6.74 6.28 16.14
C ARG A 43 6.74 5.34 17.34
N ALA A 44 5.61 5.09 17.98
CA ALA A 44 5.53 4.18 19.13
C ALA A 44 5.84 2.71 18.79
N ASP A 45 5.54 2.25 17.57
CA ASP A 45 5.91 0.92 17.07
C ASP A 45 7.43 0.84 16.79
N VAL A 46 7.98 1.87 16.15
CA VAL A 46 9.40 2.01 15.82
C VAL A 46 10.26 2.13 17.09
N ASP A 47 9.85 2.95 18.04
CA ASP A 47 10.51 3.14 19.32
C ASP A 47 10.57 1.83 20.10
N ARG A 48 9.56 0.97 19.97
CA ARG A 48 9.58 -0.39 20.56
C ARG A 48 10.63 -1.29 19.92
N ALA A 49 10.78 -1.23 18.59
CA ALA A 49 11.80 -1.99 17.89
C ALA A 49 13.22 -1.54 18.29
N PHE A 50 13.47 -0.22 18.35
CA PHE A 50 14.74 0.33 18.81
C PHE A 50 14.99 0.10 20.31
N ALA A 51 13.97 0.20 21.16
CA ALA A 51 14.10 -0.10 22.59
C ALA A 51 14.54 -1.56 22.85
N THR A 52 14.15 -2.49 21.97
CA THR A 52 14.61 -3.88 22.03
C THR A 52 16.11 -3.99 21.72
N VAL A 53 16.60 -3.21 20.75
CA VAL A 53 18.03 -3.11 20.42
C VAL A 53 18.80 -2.50 21.59
N ASP A 54 18.31 -1.40 22.17
CA ASP A 54 18.94 -0.74 23.32
C ASP A 54 19.01 -1.66 24.55
N ALA A 55 17.91 -2.37 24.86
CA ALA A 55 17.88 -3.30 25.97
C ALA A 55 18.89 -4.44 25.79
N ARG A 56 19.08 -4.90 24.54
CA ARG A 56 20.10 -5.89 24.18
C ARG A 56 21.51 -5.35 24.35
N GLN A 57 21.77 -4.12 23.90
CA GLN A 57 23.06 -3.46 24.08
C GLN A 57 23.46 -3.31 25.55
N ARG A 58 22.51 -3.02 26.45
CA ARG A 58 22.79 -2.97 27.89
C ARG A 58 23.21 -4.32 28.46
N ARG A 59 22.56 -5.41 28.03
CA ARG A 59 22.94 -6.76 28.45
C ARG A 59 24.29 -7.18 27.88
N GLN A 60 24.62 -6.69 26.70
CA GLN A 60 25.94 -6.88 26.10
C GLN A 60 27.04 -6.16 26.89
N ASP A 61 26.83 -4.90 27.29
CA ASP A 61 27.79 -4.17 28.11
C ASP A 61 28.13 -4.92 29.42
N GLU A 62 27.15 -5.61 30.00
CA GLU A 62 27.36 -6.46 31.17
C GLU A 62 28.21 -7.71 30.86
N ALA A 63 27.98 -8.37 29.72
CA ALA A 63 28.79 -9.50 29.28
C ALA A 63 30.23 -9.08 28.93
N VAL A 64 30.43 -7.89 28.34
CA VAL A 64 31.75 -7.35 28.04
C VAL A 64 32.57 -7.10 29.31
N ARG A 65 31.92 -6.73 30.43
CA ARG A 65 32.60 -6.59 31.74
C ARG A 65 33.17 -7.91 32.27
N GLN A 66 32.57 -9.04 31.89
CA GLN A 66 33.02 -10.38 32.30
C GLN A 66 34.22 -10.87 31.48
N LEU A 67 34.58 -10.18 30.39
CA LEU A 67 35.75 -10.51 29.58
C LEU A 67 37.04 -10.05 30.25
N SER A 68 38.14 -10.71 29.89
CA SER A 68 39.50 -10.30 30.27
C SER A 68 39.81 -8.87 29.78
N ASP A 69 40.75 -8.18 30.44
CA ASP A 69 41.04 -6.75 30.14
C ASP A 69 41.39 -6.50 28.67
N ARG A 70 42.16 -7.43 28.07
CA ARG A 70 42.56 -7.37 26.66
C ARG A 70 41.35 -7.46 25.74
N THR A 71 40.52 -8.48 25.95
CA THR A 71 39.34 -8.75 25.14
C THR A 71 38.27 -7.68 25.34
N ARG A 72 38.13 -7.19 26.58
CA ARG A 72 37.25 -6.09 26.95
C ARG A 72 37.58 -4.82 26.20
N HIS A 73 38.87 -4.50 26.02
CA HIS A 73 39.27 -3.32 25.25
C HIS A 73 38.80 -3.39 23.79
N ILE A 74 39.02 -4.55 23.15
CA ILE A 74 38.63 -4.82 21.76
C ILE A 74 37.10 -4.74 21.58
N GLU A 75 36.35 -5.37 22.48
CA GLU A 75 34.88 -5.37 22.42
C GLU A 75 34.28 -4.01 22.79
N ALA A 76 34.89 -3.26 23.72
CA ALA A 76 34.40 -1.95 24.13
C ALA A 76 34.49 -0.91 23.01
N ASP A 77 35.56 -0.93 22.19
CA ASP A 77 35.64 -0.03 21.03
C ASP A 77 34.57 -0.38 19.98
N THR A 78 34.44 -1.67 19.67
CA THR A 78 33.44 -2.16 18.71
C THR A 78 32.02 -1.83 19.16
N GLY A 79 31.70 -2.08 20.43
CA GLY A 79 30.39 -1.78 21.02
C GLY A 79 30.10 -0.28 21.05
N ARG A 80 31.10 0.57 21.29
CA ARG A 80 30.94 2.03 21.22
C ARG A 80 30.57 2.49 19.82
N ARG A 81 31.27 2.04 18.78
CA ARG A 81 30.99 2.44 17.40
C ARG A 81 29.62 1.98 16.91
N LEU A 82 29.22 0.75 17.25
CA LEU A 82 27.89 0.24 16.91
C LEU A 82 26.77 1.04 17.60
N ARG A 83 26.99 1.47 18.85
CA ARG A 83 26.07 2.37 19.55
C ARG A 83 25.99 3.73 18.90
N GLU A 84 27.12 4.38 18.66
CA GLU A 84 27.14 5.68 17.98
C GLU A 84 26.45 5.60 16.62
N GLN A 85 26.61 4.50 15.89
CA GLN A 85 25.91 4.28 14.63
C GLN A 85 24.39 4.14 14.83
N ALA A 86 23.94 3.31 15.76
CA ALA A 86 22.53 3.11 16.06
C ALA A 86 21.86 4.43 16.52
N GLU A 87 22.53 5.18 17.40
CA GLU A 87 22.07 6.48 17.89
C GLU A 87 22.00 7.52 16.78
N ARG A 88 23.04 7.64 15.94
CA ARG A 88 23.03 8.58 14.80
C ARG A 88 21.90 8.27 13.83
N LEU A 89 21.73 6.99 13.47
CA LEU A 89 20.65 6.56 12.59
C LEU A 89 19.28 6.88 13.22
N HIS A 90 19.09 6.57 14.49
CA HIS A 90 17.86 6.87 15.20
C HIS A 90 17.57 8.38 15.27
N GLN A 91 18.57 9.20 15.59
CA GLN A 91 18.44 10.66 15.65
C GLN A 91 18.14 11.28 14.28
N GLU A 92 18.85 10.88 13.23
CA GLU A 92 18.60 11.36 11.87
C GLU A 92 17.21 11.00 11.39
N LEU A 93 16.77 9.78 11.71
CA LEU A 93 15.41 9.31 11.45
C LEU A 93 14.33 10.10 12.20
N HIS A 94 14.59 10.55 13.43
CA HIS A 94 13.67 11.46 14.13
C HIS A 94 13.65 12.85 13.51
N ALA A 95 14.83 13.37 13.14
CA ALA A 95 14.98 14.71 12.56
C ALA A 95 14.35 14.84 11.16
N THR A 96 14.21 13.74 10.43
CA THR A 96 13.79 13.73 9.02
C THR A 96 12.31 13.47 8.79
N THR A 97 11.51 13.33 9.86
CA THR A 97 10.05 13.09 9.80
C THR A 97 9.21 14.23 9.18
N GLY A 98 9.76 15.08 8.32
CA GLY A 98 9.01 16.22 7.77
C GLY A 98 9.53 16.92 6.50
N ARG A 99 10.73 16.66 5.96
CA ARG A 99 11.18 17.30 4.70
C ARG A 99 12.15 16.43 3.90
N LEU A 100 11.86 16.29 2.60
CA LEU A 100 12.73 15.71 1.54
C LEU A 100 13.14 14.26 1.77
N GLU A 101 12.18 13.35 1.60
CA GLU A 101 12.36 11.90 1.72
C GLU A 101 13.42 11.36 0.75
N GLU A 102 13.49 11.82 -0.50
CA GLU A 102 14.39 11.24 -1.51
C GLU A 102 15.87 11.55 -1.25
N GLN A 103 16.20 12.81 -0.94
CA GLN A 103 17.58 13.21 -0.60
C GLN A 103 18.02 12.61 0.74
N THR A 104 17.08 12.43 1.67
CA THR A 104 17.34 11.80 2.95
C THR A 104 17.59 10.30 2.79
N ARG A 105 16.79 9.60 1.97
CA ARG A 105 17.00 8.19 1.63
C ARG A 105 18.39 7.95 1.05
N GLN A 106 18.79 8.77 0.07
CA GLN A 106 20.12 8.68 -0.52
C GLN A 106 21.24 8.93 0.51
N ARG A 107 21.00 9.81 1.49
CA ARG A 107 21.94 10.09 2.56
C ARG A 107 22.05 8.93 3.56
N LEU A 108 20.92 8.32 3.94
CA LEU A 108 20.88 7.14 4.81
C LEU A 108 21.57 5.93 4.15
N ASP A 109 21.32 5.70 2.86
CA ASP A 109 22.01 4.68 2.08
C ASP A 109 23.51 4.94 1.98
N GLY A 110 23.90 6.22 1.80
CA GLY A 110 25.29 6.64 1.83
C GLY A 110 25.97 6.33 3.16
N LEU A 111 25.35 6.72 4.27
CA LEU A 111 25.84 6.46 5.62
C LEU A 111 25.92 4.97 5.94
N ARG A 112 24.93 4.19 5.49
CA ARG A 112 24.96 2.72 5.62
C ARG A 112 26.18 2.14 4.90
N ARG A 113 26.42 2.53 3.65
CA ARG A 113 27.58 2.05 2.88
C ARG A 113 28.90 2.49 3.49
N GLU A 114 28.97 3.71 4.00
CA GLU A 114 30.16 4.21 4.70
C GLU A 114 30.43 3.43 5.99
N ALA A 115 29.39 3.15 6.78
CA ALA A 115 29.50 2.32 7.98
C ALA A 115 29.92 0.88 7.66
N GLU A 116 29.33 0.26 6.64
CA GLU A 116 29.72 -1.07 6.16
C GLU A 116 31.20 -1.10 5.75
N ARG A 117 31.70 -0.06 5.07
CA ARG A 117 33.13 0.07 4.72
C ARG A 117 34.02 0.27 5.94
N ALA A 118 33.65 1.14 6.87
CA ALA A 118 34.43 1.40 8.08
C ALA A 118 34.58 0.12 8.93
N LEU A 119 33.52 -0.68 9.03
CA LEU A 119 33.54 -1.97 9.71
C LEU A 119 34.32 -3.04 8.94
N ALA A 120 34.28 -3.05 7.61
CA ALA A 120 35.12 -3.94 6.81
C ALA A 120 36.62 -3.62 6.98
N ALA A 121 36.97 -2.33 7.03
CA ALA A 121 38.33 -1.88 7.30
C ALA A 121 38.80 -2.28 8.71
N GLU A 122 37.94 -2.09 9.71
CA GLU A 122 38.21 -2.50 11.09
C GLU A 122 38.41 -4.03 11.23
N ARG A 123 37.59 -4.83 10.53
CA ARG A 123 37.77 -6.29 10.47
C ARG A 123 39.11 -6.66 9.82
N ALA A 124 39.52 -5.95 8.77
CA ALA A 124 40.80 -6.18 8.13
C ALA A 124 41.97 -5.81 9.06
N GLU A 125 41.86 -4.71 9.80
CA GLU A 125 42.82 -4.27 10.80
C GLU A 125 42.93 -5.27 11.95
N ARG A 126 41.80 -5.74 12.49
CA ARG A 126 41.78 -6.80 13.52
C ARG A 126 42.40 -8.11 13.06
N ARG A 127 42.17 -8.54 11.82
CA ARG A 127 42.83 -9.75 11.27
C ARG A 127 44.33 -9.54 11.15
N ALA A 128 44.77 -8.35 10.74
CA ALA A 128 46.18 -8.01 10.67
C ALA A 128 46.82 -7.96 12.07
N GLU A 129 46.13 -7.39 13.05
CA GLU A 129 46.57 -7.38 14.45
C GLU A 129 46.63 -8.79 15.03
N THR A 130 45.63 -9.63 14.77
CA THR A 130 45.61 -11.05 15.17
C THR A 130 46.79 -11.81 14.56
N ALA A 131 47.07 -11.59 13.27
CA ALA A 131 48.23 -12.20 12.61
C ALA A 131 49.56 -11.73 13.22
N ARG A 132 49.64 -10.46 13.64
CA ARG A 132 50.82 -9.89 14.29
C ARG A 132 51.01 -10.45 15.71
N LEU A 133 49.93 -10.58 16.46
CA LEU A 133 49.91 -11.19 17.79
C LEU A 133 50.24 -12.68 17.73
N ALA A 134 49.81 -13.39 16.69
CA ALA A 134 50.22 -14.77 16.43
C ALA A 134 51.74 -14.90 16.22
N GLN A 135 52.40 -13.88 15.67
CA GLN A 135 53.87 -13.83 15.54
C GLN A 135 54.56 -13.51 16.88
N GLU A 136 53.98 -12.64 17.72
CA GLU A 136 54.50 -12.38 19.08
C GLU A 136 54.39 -13.61 19.99
N ILE A 137 53.42 -14.50 19.74
CA ILE A 137 53.25 -15.76 20.45
C ILE A 137 54.43 -16.71 20.26
N ASP A 138 55.14 -16.65 19.14
CA ASP A 138 56.36 -17.45 18.95
C ASP A 138 57.46 -17.07 19.96
N ALA A 139 57.44 -15.84 20.50
CA ALA A 139 58.32 -15.41 21.58
C ALA A 139 57.81 -15.79 23.00
N VAL A 140 56.49 -15.95 23.18
CA VAL A 140 55.86 -16.32 24.47
C VAL A 140 55.89 -17.84 24.74
N LYS A 141 55.99 -18.68 23.69
CA LYS A 141 56.16 -20.15 23.78
C LYS A 141 57.34 -20.60 24.65
N ALA A 142 58.28 -19.72 24.98
CA ALA A 142 59.37 -20.00 25.90
C ALA A 142 58.92 -20.19 27.36
N ASP A 143 57.68 -19.85 27.72
CA ASP A 143 57.17 -19.96 29.10
C ASP A 143 55.79 -20.63 29.18
N ARG A 144 55.82 -21.95 29.46
CA ARG A 144 54.67 -22.85 29.46
C ARG A 144 53.57 -22.46 30.44
N ALA A 145 53.93 -21.88 31.59
CA ALA A 145 52.96 -21.44 32.60
C ALA A 145 52.15 -20.23 32.12
N ARG A 146 52.81 -19.29 31.42
CA ARG A 146 52.13 -18.15 30.79
C ARG A 146 51.22 -18.59 29.64
N ALA A 147 51.63 -19.59 28.85
CA ALA A 147 50.79 -20.14 27.79
C ALA A 147 49.51 -20.80 28.34
N GLU A 148 49.60 -21.53 29.46
CA GLU A 148 48.45 -22.13 30.14
C GLU A 148 47.44 -21.08 30.63
N GLU A 149 47.90 -20.08 31.40
CA GLU A 149 47.05 -19.01 31.91
C GLU A 149 46.36 -18.23 30.76
N THR A 150 47.13 -17.92 29.72
CA THR A 150 46.61 -17.20 28.56
C THR A 150 45.58 -18.03 27.79
N ALA A 151 45.83 -19.33 27.59
CA ALA A 151 44.89 -20.23 26.93
C ALA A 151 43.57 -20.33 27.71
N HIS A 152 43.63 -20.51 29.03
CA HIS A 152 42.42 -20.56 29.86
C HIS A 152 41.60 -19.26 29.80
N THR A 153 42.28 -18.11 29.79
CA THR A 153 41.63 -16.80 29.67
C THR A 153 40.88 -16.67 28.34
N TRP A 154 41.50 -17.00 27.21
CA TRP A 154 40.84 -16.94 25.90
C TRP A 154 39.67 -17.91 25.77
N LEU A 155 39.79 -19.12 26.32
CA LEU A 155 38.69 -20.08 26.34
C LEU A 155 37.51 -19.58 27.18
N ALA A 156 37.78 -18.94 28.32
CA ALA A 156 36.74 -18.34 29.14
C ALA A 156 36.04 -17.18 28.41
N ASP A 157 36.80 -16.28 27.77
CA ASP A 157 36.26 -15.18 26.96
C ASP A 157 35.40 -15.69 25.80
N ALA A 158 35.86 -16.74 25.09
CA ALA A 158 35.11 -17.37 24.00
C ALA A 158 33.80 -18.00 24.48
N ARG A 159 33.77 -18.65 25.65
CA ARG A 159 32.51 -19.15 26.25
C ARG A 159 31.54 -18.03 26.58
N THR A 160 32.04 -16.94 27.18
CA THR A 160 31.20 -15.79 27.51
C THR A 160 30.57 -15.20 26.24
N MET A 161 31.37 -15.03 25.18
CA MET A 161 30.88 -14.53 23.90
C MET A 161 29.87 -15.49 23.24
N ALA A 162 30.16 -16.79 23.20
CA ALA A 162 29.23 -17.77 22.65
C ALA A 162 27.90 -17.83 23.42
N GLY A 163 27.97 -17.73 24.75
CA GLY A 163 26.78 -17.67 25.61
C GLY A 163 25.93 -16.42 25.37
N LEU A 164 26.55 -15.26 25.12
CA LEU A 164 25.85 -14.04 24.74
C LEU A 164 25.14 -14.20 23.40
N ILE A 165 25.83 -14.71 22.38
CA ILE A 165 25.25 -14.88 21.04
C ILE A 165 24.07 -15.85 21.09
N ALA A 166 24.21 -16.96 21.82
CA ALA A 166 23.16 -17.97 21.96
C ALA A 166 21.88 -17.43 22.61
N ARG A 167 22.00 -16.56 23.61
CA ARG A 167 20.85 -16.09 24.42
C ARG A 167 20.18 -14.86 23.85
N GLU A 168 20.96 -13.94 23.28
CA GLU A 168 20.48 -12.58 23.00
C GLU A 168 20.30 -12.29 21.52
N LEU A 169 21.03 -12.99 20.64
CA LEU A 169 21.09 -12.66 19.23
C LEU A 169 20.31 -13.65 18.35
N PRO A 170 19.58 -13.17 17.32
CA PRO A 170 18.89 -14.02 16.35
C PRO A 170 19.87 -14.63 15.33
N HIS A 171 20.92 -15.29 15.81
CA HIS A 171 22.01 -15.81 14.99
C HIS A 171 21.54 -16.87 13.99
N GLU A 172 20.58 -17.72 14.36
CA GLU A 172 20.02 -18.73 13.43
C GLU A 172 19.27 -18.12 12.24
N ARG A 173 18.70 -16.92 12.42
CA ARG A 173 18.02 -16.22 11.33
C ARG A 173 19.00 -15.75 10.25
N TYR A 174 20.17 -15.27 10.66
CA TYR A 174 21.10 -14.57 9.77
C TYR A 174 22.33 -15.41 9.38
N ALA A 175 22.71 -16.38 10.21
CA ALA A 175 23.88 -17.23 10.03
C ALA A 175 23.61 -18.64 10.58
N PRO A 176 22.67 -19.39 9.97
CA PRO A 176 22.20 -20.68 10.49
C PRO A 176 23.35 -21.67 10.67
N GLY A 177 23.42 -22.30 11.85
CA GLY A 177 24.44 -23.29 12.21
C GLY A 177 25.88 -22.77 12.32
N ARG A 178 26.10 -21.45 12.17
CA ARG A 178 27.45 -20.87 12.32
C ARG A 178 27.92 -20.90 13.77
N LEU A 179 27.02 -20.62 14.73
CA LEU A 179 27.35 -20.71 16.15
C LEU A 179 27.70 -22.14 16.56
N ASP A 180 26.95 -23.13 16.09
CA ASP A 180 27.22 -24.55 16.38
C ASP A 180 28.62 -24.98 15.93
N ARG A 181 29.05 -24.56 14.74
CA ARG A 181 30.41 -24.83 14.25
C ARG A 181 31.47 -24.18 15.15
N LEU A 182 31.23 -22.96 15.63
CA LEU A 182 32.14 -22.27 16.54
C LEU A 182 32.19 -22.94 17.92
N LEU A 183 31.06 -23.44 18.42
CA LEU A 183 30.99 -24.22 19.67
C LEU A 183 31.78 -25.53 19.56
N GLN A 184 31.72 -26.21 18.41
CA GLN A 184 32.53 -27.42 18.16
C GLN A 184 34.04 -27.13 18.13
N ARG A 185 34.44 -25.99 17.56
CA ARG A 185 35.85 -25.51 17.58
C ARG A 185 36.29 -25.18 19.00
N LEU A 186 35.45 -24.48 19.77
CA LEU A 186 35.70 -24.17 21.17
C LEU A 186 35.91 -25.44 22.00
N ALA A 187 35.03 -26.44 21.86
CA ALA A 187 35.18 -27.74 22.52
C ALA A 187 36.48 -28.48 22.12
N THR A 188 36.98 -28.25 20.90
CA THR A 188 38.27 -28.80 20.47
C THR A 188 39.45 -28.09 21.13
N ALA A 189 39.39 -26.77 21.27
CA ALA A 189 40.38 -25.99 21.99
C ALA A 189 40.42 -26.35 23.49
N GLU A 190 39.26 -26.59 24.10
CA GLU A 190 39.15 -27.06 25.49
C GLU A 190 39.77 -28.44 25.70
N ARG A 191 39.55 -29.38 24.77
CA ARG A 191 40.21 -30.69 24.79
C ARG A 191 41.73 -30.55 24.70
N ASN A 192 42.23 -29.68 23.82
CA ASN A 192 43.66 -29.41 23.73
C ASN A 192 44.23 -28.88 25.06
N ALA A 193 43.51 -27.99 25.75
CA ALA A 193 43.92 -27.48 27.06
C ALA A 193 43.91 -28.59 28.14
N ALA A 194 42.88 -29.44 28.16
CA ALA A 194 42.77 -30.57 29.08
C ALA A 194 43.92 -31.59 28.92
N GLU A 195 44.47 -31.70 27.71
CA GLU A 195 45.63 -32.53 27.39
C GLU A 195 46.97 -31.80 27.56
N HIS A 196 46.98 -30.63 28.22
CA HIS A 196 48.15 -29.78 28.43
C HIS A 196 48.84 -29.30 27.13
N ARG A 197 48.11 -29.28 26.01
CA ARG A 197 48.54 -28.74 24.71
C ARG A 197 48.14 -27.26 24.61
N PHE A 198 48.65 -26.45 25.54
CA PHE A 198 48.21 -25.06 25.72
C PHE A 198 48.49 -24.15 24.52
N ASP A 199 49.57 -24.38 23.76
CA ASP A 199 49.84 -23.61 22.55
C ASP A 199 48.78 -23.83 21.47
N ALA A 200 48.35 -25.08 21.29
CA ALA A 200 47.28 -25.43 20.36
C ALA A 200 45.92 -24.95 20.85
N ALA A 201 45.68 -25.00 22.17
CA ALA A 201 44.47 -24.47 22.78
C ALA A 201 44.38 -22.94 22.64
N LEU A 202 45.50 -22.23 22.84
CA LEU A 202 45.58 -20.78 22.73
C LEU A 202 45.27 -20.31 21.31
N ALA A 203 45.93 -20.90 20.30
CA ALA A 203 45.72 -20.52 18.90
C ALA A 203 44.26 -20.73 18.47
N VAL A 204 43.68 -21.91 18.75
CA VAL A 204 42.29 -22.21 18.39
C VAL A 204 41.31 -21.36 19.22
N GLY A 205 41.60 -21.10 20.50
CA GLY A 205 40.76 -20.28 21.38
C GLY A 205 40.69 -18.82 20.93
N GLN A 206 41.82 -18.22 20.55
CA GLN A 206 41.87 -16.87 19.99
C GLN A 206 41.10 -16.74 18.68
N GLU A 207 41.36 -17.64 17.74
CA GLU A 207 40.68 -17.64 16.45
C GLU A 207 39.16 -17.81 16.63
N THR A 208 38.75 -18.75 17.50
CA THR A 208 37.33 -18.98 17.80
C THR A 208 36.70 -17.76 18.46
N PHE A 209 37.38 -17.09 19.39
CA PHE A 209 36.88 -15.85 19.98
C PHE A 209 36.66 -14.77 18.90
N HIS A 210 37.63 -14.56 18.01
CA HIS A 210 37.53 -13.54 16.96
C HIS A 210 36.38 -13.85 15.99
N GLU A 211 36.20 -15.12 15.61
CA GLU A 211 35.08 -15.52 14.76
C GLU A 211 33.71 -15.37 15.46
N LEU A 212 33.64 -15.58 16.78
CA LEU A 212 32.45 -15.30 17.58
C LEU A 212 32.16 -13.79 17.62
N SER A 213 33.19 -12.95 17.82
CA SER A 213 33.07 -11.49 17.75
C SER A 213 32.57 -11.03 16.37
N ASP A 214 33.12 -11.59 15.29
CA ASP A 214 32.68 -11.30 13.92
C ASP A 214 31.22 -11.71 13.68
N LEU A 215 30.82 -12.89 14.16
CA LEU A 215 29.44 -13.36 14.09
C LEU A 215 28.49 -12.41 14.84
N ARG A 216 28.86 -12.00 16.07
CA ARG A 216 28.09 -11.05 16.88
C ARG A 216 27.82 -9.78 16.09
N VAL A 217 28.87 -9.16 15.57
CA VAL A 217 28.79 -7.91 14.82
C VAL A 217 27.94 -8.06 13.54
N ASP A 218 28.11 -9.15 12.79
CA ASP A 218 27.32 -9.41 11.57
C ASP A 218 25.82 -9.56 11.88
N VAL A 219 25.47 -10.29 12.94
CA VAL A 219 24.07 -10.46 13.37
C VAL A 219 23.45 -9.14 13.83
N GLU A 220 24.18 -8.35 14.63
CA GLU A 220 23.70 -7.04 15.08
C GLU A 220 23.48 -6.06 13.92
N GLN A 221 24.40 -6.03 12.95
CA GLN A 221 24.27 -5.19 11.76
C GLN A 221 23.03 -5.56 10.94
N ARG A 222 22.81 -6.85 10.70
CA ARG A 222 21.66 -7.31 9.94
C ARG A 222 20.35 -7.05 10.66
N GLU A 223 20.34 -7.19 11.98
CA GLU A 223 19.16 -6.84 12.78
C GLU A 223 18.87 -5.34 12.73
N LEU A 224 19.89 -4.48 12.84
CA LEU A 224 19.73 -3.04 12.69
C LEU A 224 19.19 -2.68 11.31
N ALA A 225 19.76 -3.26 10.24
CA ALA A 225 19.30 -3.06 8.87
C ALA A 225 17.83 -3.50 8.70
N ARG A 226 17.44 -4.61 9.32
CA ARG A 226 16.04 -5.08 9.31
C ARG A 226 15.12 -4.09 10.04
N CYS A 227 15.48 -3.62 11.22
CA CYS A 227 14.68 -2.63 11.97
C CYS A 227 14.48 -1.33 11.18
N LEU A 228 15.50 -0.88 10.43
CA LEU A 228 15.40 0.27 9.55
C LEU A 228 14.44 0.00 8.38
N ALA A 229 14.64 -1.12 7.67
CA ALA A 229 13.74 -1.50 6.57
C ALA A 229 12.29 -1.66 7.05
N GLN A 230 12.11 -2.19 8.25
CA GLN A 230 10.80 -2.34 8.89
C GLN A 230 10.13 -0.98 9.09
N LYS A 231 10.87 -0.03 9.66
CA LYS A 231 10.38 1.33 9.85
C LYS A 231 9.93 1.95 8.52
N GLU A 232 10.81 1.93 7.52
CA GLU A 232 10.54 2.57 6.22
C GLU A 232 9.34 1.94 5.51
N ALA A 233 9.20 0.61 5.56
CA ALA A 233 8.05 -0.09 5.01
C ALA A 233 6.74 0.30 5.72
N VAL A 234 6.75 0.35 7.06
CA VAL A 234 5.57 0.76 7.84
C VAL A 234 5.20 2.21 7.54
N GLU A 235 6.18 3.12 7.45
CA GLU A 235 5.94 4.53 7.12
C GLU A 235 5.31 4.69 5.72
N ALA A 236 5.83 4.00 4.71
CA ALA A 236 5.30 4.03 3.35
C ALA A 236 3.85 3.51 3.30
N LEU A 237 3.56 2.38 3.95
CA LEU A 237 2.21 1.81 3.97
C LEU A 237 1.21 2.64 4.78
N VAL A 238 1.66 3.27 5.86
CA VAL A 238 0.85 4.23 6.64
C VAL A 238 0.50 5.46 5.80
N GLN A 239 1.40 5.92 4.95
CA GLN A 239 1.09 7.01 4.03
C GLN A 239 -0.03 6.60 3.05
N VAL A 240 0.00 5.37 2.53
CA VAL A 240 -1.09 4.84 1.69
C VAL A 240 -2.41 4.77 2.47
N GLU A 241 -2.40 4.29 3.72
CA GLU A 241 -3.59 4.24 4.57
C GLU A 241 -4.17 5.64 4.82
N ALA A 242 -3.32 6.64 5.10
CA ALA A 242 -3.73 8.02 5.28
C ALA A 242 -4.34 8.61 4.00
N LEU A 243 -3.70 8.39 2.85
CA LEU A 243 -4.24 8.79 1.55
C LEU A 243 -5.61 8.13 1.30
N ALA A 244 -5.78 6.85 1.66
CA ALA A 244 -7.04 6.16 1.50
C ALA A 244 -8.14 6.80 2.35
N GLU A 245 -7.88 7.10 3.63
CA GLU A 245 -8.85 7.79 4.50
C GLU A 245 -9.25 9.17 3.95
N GLU A 246 -8.29 9.97 3.49
CA GLU A 246 -8.56 11.29 2.93
C GLU A 246 -9.37 11.24 1.64
N ASN A 247 -9.12 10.22 0.82
CA ASN A 247 -9.84 10.04 -0.43
C ASN A 247 -11.19 9.33 -0.25
N ARG A 248 -11.55 8.87 0.97
CA ARG A 248 -12.83 8.21 1.21
C ARG A 248 -14.02 9.08 0.82
N ARG A 249 -13.98 10.36 1.21
CA ARG A 249 -14.99 11.37 0.86
C ARG A 249 -14.30 12.63 0.39
N ARG A 250 -14.45 12.95 -0.89
CA ARG A 250 -13.83 14.13 -1.50
C ARG A 250 -14.88 15.18 -1.81
N PRO A 251 -14.61 16.47 -1.59
CA PRO A 251 -15.48 17.51 -2.14
C PRO A 251 -15.42 17.47 -3.67
N VAL A 252 -16.57 17.69 -4.32
CA VAL A 252 -16.64 17.82 -5.78
C VAL A 252 -16.09 19.21 -6.17
N VAL A 253 -15.31 19.26 -7.24
CA VAL A 253 -14.69 20.50 -7.74
C VAL A 253 -15.26 20.81 -9.12
N GLU A 254 -15.67 22.04 -9.36
CA GLU A 254 -16.12 22.53 -10.66
C GLU A 254 -14.96 22.64 -11.68
N ALA A 255 -15.31 22.82 -12.96
CA ALA A 255 -14.36 22.99 -14.07
C ALA A 255 -13.42 24.20 -13.90
N ASP A 256 -13.80 25.18 -13.08
CA ASP A 256 -13.02 26.37 -12.75
C ASP A 256 -12.12 26.20 -11.51
N GLY A 257 -12.21 25.06 -10.81
CA GLY A 257 -11.45 24.76 -9.60
C GLY A 257 -12.14 25.17 -8.30
N THR A 258 -13.37 25.70 -8.34
CA THR A 258 -14.14 26.03 -7.14
C THR A 258 -14.78 24.79 -6.52
N LEU A 259 -14.90 24.77 -5.19
CA LEU A 259 -15.53 23.67 -4.47
C LEU A 259 -17.04 23.78 -4.57
N LEU A 260 -17.71 22.71 -5.00
CA LEU A 260 -19.15 22.62 -5.00
C LEU A 260 -19.66 22.41 -3.57
N ALA A 261 -20.18 23.47 -2.95
CA ALA A 261 -20.67 23.40 -1.57
C ALA A 261 -21.85 22.42 -1.47
N GLY A 262 -21.75 21.45 -0.55
CA GLY A 262 -22.80 20.46 -0.27
C GLY A 262 -22.71 19.16 -1.07
N TYR A 263 -21.77 19.02 -2.01
CA TYR A 263 -21.58 17.81 -2.80
C TYR A 263 -20.24 17.13 -2.50
N SER A 264 -20.29 15.84 -2.18
CA SER A 264 -19.10 15.01 -1.95
C SER A 264 -19.15 13.72 -2.76
N LEU A 265 -18.02 13.34 -3.34
CA LEU A 265 -17.77 12.02 -3.89
C LEU A 265 -17.49 11.04 -2.74
N ASP A 266 -18.37 10.06 -2.54
CA ASP A 266 -18.11 8.92 -1.66
C ASP A 266 -17.42 7.81 -2.47
N VAL A 267 -16.08 7.76 -2.40
CA VAL A 267 -15.28 6.82 -3.18
C VAL A 267 -15.58 5.38 -2.78
N ALA A 268 -15.89 5.11 -1.52
CA ALA A 268 -16.22 3.77 -1.06
C ALA A 268 -17.49 3.24 -1.74
N HIS A 269 -18.52 4.08 -1.85
CA HIS A 269 -19.76 3.73 -2.55
C HIS A 269 -19.54 3.53 -4.06
N TRP A 270 -18.95 4.54 -4.72
CA TRP A 270 -18.84 4.59 -6.18
C TRP A 270 -17.78 3.63 -6.76
N SER A 271 -16.79 3.22 -5.96
CA SER A 271 -15.75 2.26 -6.40
C SER A 271 -16.22 0.80 -6.51
N GLY A 272 -17.42 0.46 -6.03
CA GLY A 272 -17.94 -0.91 -6.17
C GLY A 272 -17.16 -1.97 -5.39
N GLY A 273 -16.46 -1.58 -4.32
CA GLY A 273 -15.65 -2.48 -3.47
C GLY A 273 -14.16 -2.46 -3.77
N GLU A 274 -13.72 -1.85 -4.88
CA GLU A 274 -12.28 -1.69 -5.20
C GLU A 274 -11.54 -0.90 -4.12
N TYR A 275 -12.18 0.14 -3.55
CA TYR A 275 -11.60 0.92 -2.45
C TYR A 275 -11.37 0.07 -1.20
N ASP A 276 -12.33 -0.78 -0.85
CA ASP A 276 -12.23 -1.67 0.30
C ASP A 276 -11.14 -2.73 0.08
N GLN A 277 -10.96 -3.20 -1.16
CA GLN A 277 -9.87 -4.12 -1.50
C GLN A 277 -8.50 -3.48 -1.27
N VAL A 278 -8.26 -2.26 -1.78
CA VAL A 278 -6.99 -1.55 -1.58
C VAL A 278 -6.72 -1.33 -0.09
N ARG A 279 -7.75 -1.02 0.70
CA ARG A 279 -7.63 -0.91 2.16
C ARG A 279 -7.25 -2.22 2.84
N GLN A 280 -7.90 -3.32 2.45
CA GLN A 280 -7.60 -4.64 3.01
C GLN A 280 -6.17 -5.07 2.67
N ASP A 281 -5.74 -4.85 1.43
CA ASP A 281 -4.38 -5.16 0.98
C ASP A 281 -3.34 -4.32 1.73
N THR A 282 -3.61 -3.02 1.92
CA THR A 282 -2.76 -2.13 2.74
C THR A 282 -2.67 -2.60 4.19
N ALA A 283 -3.78 -3.02 4.80
CA ALA A 283 -3.79 -3.53 6.17
C ALA A 283 -3.04 -4.88 6.30
N ALA A 284 -3.16 -5.76 5.31
CA ALA A 284 -2.41 -7.01 5.25
C ALA A 284 -0.90 -6.75 5.10
N ALA A 285 -0.51 -5.83 4.23
CA ALA A 285 0.87 -5.38 4.07
C ALA A 285 1.43 -4.77 5.37
N LEU A 286 0.66 -3.94 6.07
CA LEU A 286 1.05 -3.37 7.38
C LEU A 286 1.25 -4.45 8.44
N THR A 287 0.41 -5.48 8.43
CA THR A 287 0.54 -6.61 9.37
C THR A 287 1.85 -7.37 9.12
N ARG A 288 2.18 -7.65 7.85
CA ARG A 288 3.48 -8.25 7.48
C ARG A 288 4.65 -7.33 7.82
N ALA A 289 4.56 -6.05 7.53
CA ALA A 289 5.61 -5.10 7.88
C ALA A 289 5.87 -5.04 9.39
N ARG A 290 4.82 -5.14 10.23
CA ARG A 290 4.95 -5.12 11.70
C ARG A 290 5.41 -6.44 12.32
N ASP A 291 5.33 -7.56 11.60
CA ASP A 291 5.76 -8.86 12.11
C ASP A 291 7.30 -8.89 12.35
N PRO A 292 7.76 -9.20 13.58
CA PRO A 292 9.19 -9.35 13.88
C PRO A 292 9.92 -10.38 13.02
N HIS A 293 9.21 -11.36 12.46
CA HIS A 293 9.77 -12.45 11.66
C HIS A 293 9.94 -12.10 10.17
N THR A 294 9.38 -11.00 9.70
CA THR A 294 9.49 -10.54 8.31
C THR A 294 10.92 -10.17 7.97
N GLY A 295 11.46 -10.81 6.93
CA GLY A 295 12.85 -10.67 6.48
C GLY A 295 13.15 -9.30 5.90
N THR A 296 14.42 -8.89 5.90
CA THR A 296 14.84 -7.59 5.36
C THR A 296 14.45 -7.41 3.90
N ASP A 297 14.61 -8.43 3.06
CA ASP A 297 14.29 -8.34 1.63
C ASP A 297 12.78 -8.16 1.39
N GLU A 298 11.94 -8.82 2.19
CA GLU A 298 10.49 -8.65 2.12
C GLU A 298 10.08 -7.23 2.58
N LEU A 299 10.70 -6.70 3.64
CA LEU A 299 10.46 -5.33 4.08
C LEU A 299 10.85 -4.31 3.01
N LEU A 300 11.95 -4.54 2.29
CA LEU A 300 12.36 -3.70 1.16
C LEU A 300 11.36 -3.81 0.00
N ALA A 301 10.87 -5.00 -0.33
CA ALA A 301 9.85 -5.20 -1.36
C ALA A 301 8.51 -4.52 -1.00
N LEU A 302 8.08 -4.62 0.26
CA LEU A 302 6.92 -3.90 0.78
C LEU A 302 7.05 -2.39 0.58
N ARG A 303 8.24 -1.84 0.83
CA ARG A 303 8.56 -0.42 0.69
C ARG A 303 8.64 0.03 -0.78
N ASP A 304 9.37 -0.70 -1.61
CA ASP A 304 9.78 -0.24 -2.95
C ASP A 304 8.79 -0.63 -4.05
N GLU A 305 8.03 -1.71 -3.86
CA GLU A 305 7.17 -2.27 -4.89
C GLU A 305 5.70 -2.20 -4.47
N GLU A 306 5.37 -2.76 -3.29
CA GLU A 306 3.98 -2.96 -2.89
C GLU A 306 3.31 -1.64 -2.46
N ALA A 307 3.94 -0.84 -1.61
CA ALA A 307 3.37 0.44 -1.19
C ALA A 307 3.13 1.39 -2.39
N PRO A 308 4.07 1.60 -3.35
CA PRO A 308 3.81 2.40 -4.54
C PRO A 308 2.77 1.79 -5.50
N ALA A 309 2.62 0.46 -5.53
CA ALA A 309 1.57 -0.20 -6.30
C ALA A 309 0.19 0.05 -5.68
N LEU A 310 0.07 -0.05 -4.36
CA LEU A 310 -1.16 0.26 -3.62
C LEU A 310 -1.55 1.73 -3.75
N GLU A 311 -0.60 2.66 -3.68
CA GLU A 311 -0.85 4.09 -3.91
C GLU A 311 -1.42 4.35 -5.31
N ARG A 312 -0.82 3.75 -6.35
CA ARG A 312 -1.34 3.85 -7.72
C ARG A 312 -2.74 3.25 -7.85
N SER A 313 -2.95 2.07 -7.26
CA SER A 313 -4.26 1.39 -7.27
C SER A 313 -5.35 2.24 -6.59
N LEU A 314 -5.02 2.89 -5.47
CA LEU A 314 -5.90 3.86 -4.82
C LEU A 314 -6.22 5.03 -5.76
N GLY A 315 -5.21 5.62 -6.39
CA GLY A 315 -5.40 6.72 -7.34
C GLY A 315 -6.34 6.36 -8.49
N GLU A 316 -6.12 5.21 -9.12
CA GLU A 316 -6.99 4.72 -10.20
C GLU A 316 -8.41 4.43 -9.73
N THR A 317 -8.57 3.88 -8.51
CA THR A 317 -9.88 3.60 -7.91
C THR A 317 -10.67 4.88 -7.66
N VAL A 318 -10.00 5.93 -7.16
CA VAL A 318 -10.60 7.25 -6.95
C VAL A 318 -11.04 7.87 -8.28
N GLU A 319 -10.22 7.74 -9.33
CA GLU A 319 -10.57 8.21 -10.67
C GLU A 319 -11.81 7.48 -11.23
N ARG A 320 -11.85 6.14 -11.13
CA ARG A 320 -13.01 5.35 -11.57
C ARG A 320 -14.27 5.66 -10.77
N ALA A 321 -14.15 5.83 -9.46
CA ALA A 321 -15.29 6.23 -8.61
C ALA A 321 -15.85 7.60 -9.02
N GLY A 322 -14.98 8.58 -9.28
CA GLY A 322 -15.39 9.89 -9.79
C GLY A 322 -16.09 9.81 -11.14
N MET A 323 -15.57 8.98 -12.06
CA MET A 323 -16.22 8.72 -13.34
C MET A 323 -17.63 8.16 -13.16
N ARG A 324 -17.78 7.11 -12.33
CA ARG A 324 -19.08 6.44 -12.12
C ARG A 324 -20.12 7.40 -11.54
N GLN A 325 -19.74 8.23 -10.57
CA GLN A 325 -20.64 9.26 -10.03
C GLN A 325 -21.08 10.24 -11.11
N LEU A 326 -20.13 10.77 -11.88
CA LEU A 326 -20.46 11.72 -12.92
C LEU A 326 -21.37 11.11 -13.98
N THR A 327 -21.05 9.90 -14.46
CA THR A 327 -21.88 9.27 -15.48
C THR A 327 -23.27 8.97 -14.94
N SER A 328 -23.44 8.73 -13.64
CA SER A 328 -24.76 8.66 -13.01
C SER A 328 -25.52 9.97 -13.13
N GLN A 329 -24.88 11.11 -12.84
CA GLN A 329 -25.49 12.44 -12.99
C GLN A 329 -25.83 12.72 -14.46
N LEU A 330 -24.94 12.36 -15.39
CA LEU A 330 -25.18 12.51 -16.82
C LEU A 330 -26.41 11.70 -17.27
N ARG A 331 -26.59 10.47 -16.75
CA ARG A 331 -27.77 9.65 -17.05
C ARG A 331 -29.07 10.35 -16.63
N VAL A 332 -29.12 10.96 -15.46
CA VAL A 332 -30.31 11.70 -14.98
C VAL A 332 -30.53 12.95 -15.83
N ASN A 333 -29.51 13.76 -16.05
CA ASN A 333 -29.63 14.99 -16.84
C ASN A 333 -30.08 14.70 -18.28
N LEU A 334 -29.57 13.62 -18.89
CA LEU A 334 -30.03 13.18 -20.21
C LEU A 334 -31.48 12.71 -20.18
N ALA A 335 -31.93 12.04 -19.12
CA ALA A 335 -33.32 11.64 -18.97
C ALA A 335 -34.24 12.86 -18.89
N ASP A 336 -33.85 13.88 -18.13
CA ASP A 336 -34.61 15.13 -17.98
C ASP A 336 -34.72 15.87 -19.32
N VAL A 337 -33.63 15.99 -20.08
CA VAL A 337 -33.64 16.60 -21.43
C VAL A 337 -34.54 15.81 -22.38
N VAL A 338 -34.43 14.48 -22.38
CA VAL A 338 -35.29 13.63 -23.22
C VAL A 338 -36.76 13.81 -22.80
N ALA A 339 -37.03 13.88 -21.50
CA ALA A 339 -38.38 14.03 -20.99
C ALA A 339 -38.99 15.39 -21.34
N GLN A 340 -38.26 16.48 -21.12
CA GLN A 340 -38.69 17.82 -21.50
C GLN A 340 -38.93 17.94 -23.01
N THR A 341 -38.04 17.36 -23.83
CA THR A 341 -38.22 17.32 -25.29
C THR A 341 -39.51 16.60 -25.68
N LEU A 342 -39.79 15.46 -25.07
CA LEU A 342 -40.99 14.67 -25.39
C LEU A 342 -42.27 15.31 -24.86
N ALA A 343 -42.22 16.04 -23.73
CA ALA A 343 -43.32 16.85 -23.24
C ALA A 343 -43.66 17.98 -24.24
N GLU A 344 -42.64 18.70 -24.73
CA GLU A 344 -42.82 19.83 -25.65
C GLU A 344 -43.29 19.41 -27.05
N VAL A 345 -42.76 18.30 -27.59
CA VAL A 345 -43.01 17.88 -28.98
C VAL A 345 -44.19 16.93 -29.10
N ALA A 346 -44.45 16.11 -28.08
CA ALA A 346 -45.36 14.97 -28.16
C ALA A 346 -46.31 14.82 -26.95
N TYR A 347 -46.36 15.80 -26.04
CA TYR A 347 -47.28 15.82 -24.88
C TYR A 347 -47.17 14.60 -23.96
N TYR A 348 -45.93 14.13 -23.74
CA TYR A 348 -45.61 13.08 -22.78
C TYR A 348 -45.05 13.68 -21.49
N ASP A 349 -45.66 13.36 -20.35
CA ASP A 349 -45.17 13.78 -19.04
C ASP A 349 -44.36 12.70 -18.36
N LEU A 350 -43.34 13.11 -17.61
CA LEU A 350 -42.52 12.22 -16.80
C LEU A 350 -43.32 11.69 -15.61
N VAL A 351 -43.36 10.37 -15.45
CA VAL A 351 -43.90 9.71 -14.26
C VAL A 351 -42.74 9.50 -13.29
N GLU A 352 -42.49 10.48 -12.44
CA GLU A 352 -41.36 10.47 -11.49
C GLU A 352 -41.38 9.24 -10.58
N GLU A 353 -42.56 8.82 -10.10
CA GLU A 353 -42.72 7.64 -9.21
C GLU A 353 -42.32 6.31 -9.87
N GLU A 354 -42.34 6.23 -11.20
CA GLU A 354 -41.95 5.04 -11.96
C GLU A 354 -40.52 5.13 -12.53
N SER A 355 -39.87 6.29 -12.37
CA SER A 355 -38.51 6.55 -12.87
C SER A 355 -37.49 6.19 -11.79
N HIS A 356 -36.58 5.27 -12.10
CA HIS A 356 -35.68 4.66 -11.12
C HIS A 356 -34.39 4.15 -11.76
N TYR A 357 -33.36 3.97 -10.92
CA TYR A 357 -32.17 3.21 -11.31
C TYR A 357 -32.45 1.72 -11.29
N ALA A 358 -31.83 0.98 -12.20
CA ALA A 358 -31.99 -0.47 -12.28
C ALA A 358 -31.60 -1.14 -10.95
N GLY A 359 -32.58 -1.71 -10.25
CA GLY A 359 -32.38 -2.34 -8.94
C GLY A 359 -31.96 -1.38 -7.83
N ASP A 360 -32.39 -0.11 -7.93
CA ASP A 360 -32.12 0.97 -6.97
C ASP A 360 -30.61 1.23 -6.74
N ASP A 361 -29.77 0.87 -7.70
CA ASP A 361 -28.33 1.09 -7.68
C ASP A 361 -27.96 2.22 -8.65
N GLU A 362 -27.59 3.38 -8.11
CA GLU A 362 -27.24 4.59 -8.87
C GLU A 362 -26.09 4.35 -9.88
N ARG A 363 -25.28 3.30 -9.66
CA ARG A 363 -24.20 2.93 -10.57
C ARG A 363 -24.69 2.26 -11.85
N LYS A 364 -25.95 1.86 -11.94
CA LYS A 364 -26.54 1.13 -13.06
C LYS A 364 -27.37 2.03 -13.99
N ASP A 365 -28.02 1.41 -14.97
CA ASP A 365 -28.88 2.07 -15.94
C ASP A 365 -29.98 2.90 -15.26
N PHE A 366 -30.28 4.06 -15.82
CA PHE A 366 -31.42 4.88 -15.40
C PHE A 366 -32.62 4.61 -16.31
N HIS A 367 -33.79 4.41 -15.72
CA HIS A 367 -35.04 4.21 -16.44
C HIS A 367 -35.98 5.38 -16.15
N ALA A 368 -36.36 6.11 -17.19
CA ALA A 368 -37.43 7.11 -17.14
C ALA A 368 -38.69 6.55 -17.82
N VAL A 369 -39.83 6.75 -17.20
CA VAL A 369 -41.15 6.37 -17.74
C VAL A 369 -41.93 7.63 -18.03
N LEU A 370 -42.41 7.76 -19.26
CA LEU A 370 -43.22 8.88 -19.71
C LEU A 370 -44.59 8.40 -20.17
N ARG A 371 -45.63 9.16 -19.86
CA ARG A 371 -47.02 8.83 -20.22
C ARG A 371 -47.67 9.99 -20.98
N HIS A 372 -48.35 9.66 -22.06
CA HIS A 372 -49.10 10.65 -22.85
C HIS A 372 -50.41 11.01 -22.13
N GLU A 373 -50.67 12.30 -21.92
CA GLU A 373 -51.84 12.78 -21.13
C GLU A 373 -53.18 12.28 -21.69
N ALA A 374 -53.36 12.35 -23.02
CA ALA A 374 -54.66 12.02 -23.64
C ALA A 374 -54.89 10.54 -23.96
N THR A 375 -53.85 9.77 -24.31
CA THR A 375 -53.99 8.39 -24.81
C THR A 375 -53.57 7.33 -23.80
N GLY A 376 -52.82 7.70 -22.76
CA GLY A 376 -52.25 6.77 -21.80
C GLY A 376 -51.12 5.90 -22.35
N ASN A 377 -50.60 6.19 -23.55
CA ASN A 377 -49.44 5.49 -24.12
C ASN A 377 -48.18 5.74 -23.28
N GLU A 378 -47.31 4.73 -23.19
CA GLU A 378 -46.11 4.78 -22.36
C GLU A 378 -44.82 4.68 -23.19
N ILE A 379 -43.89 5.59 -22.93
CA ILE A 379 -42.52 5.54 -23.43
C ILE A 379 -41.60 5.25 -22.25
N ARG A 380 -40.74 4.25 -22.40
CA ARG A 380 -39.66 3.95 -21.47
C ARG A 380 -38.34 4.33 -22.10
N VAL A 381 -37.65 5.27 -21.47
CA VAL A 381 -36.30 5.67 -21.85
C VAL A 381 -35.33 4.99 -20.90
N ARG A 382 -34.42 4.17 -21.43
CA ARG A 382 -33.33 3.56 -20.68
C ARG A 382 -32.02 4.22 -21.08
N ILE A 383 -31.31 4.79 -20.12
CA ILE A 383 -30.01 5.41 -20.36
C ILE A 383 -28.95 4.57 -19.67
N ALA A 384 -28.09 3.96 -20.48
CA ALA A 384 -27.06 3.04 -20.05
C ALA A 384 -25.67 3.58 -20.41
N GLN A 385 -24.63 3.10 -19.74
CA GLN A 385 -23.26 3.28 -20.24
C GLN A 385 -22.97 2.30 -21.37
N ALA A 386 -22.17 2.73 -22.35
CA ALA A 386 -21.75 1.85 -23.46
C ALA A 386 -20.92 0.65 -22.95
N HIS A 387 -20.05 0.90 -21.96
CA HIS A 387 -19.30 -0.10 -21.22
C HIS A 387 -19.15 0.31 -19.76
N PRO A 388 -18.94 -0.63 -18.83
CA PRO A 388 -18.53 -0.30 -17.47
C PRO A 388 -17.32 0.63 -17.50
N ASP A 389 -17.36 1.72 -16.74
CA ASP A 389 -16.32 2.76 -16.66
C ASP A 389 -16.10 3.60 -17.93
N SER A 390 -17.00 3.49 -18.93
CA SER A 390 -17.01 4.37 -20.10
C SER A 390 -17.67 5.71 -19.78
N ASP A 391 -17.13 6.76 -20.40
CA ASP A 391 -17.70 8.10 -20.46
C ASP A 391 -18.85 8.22 -21.48
N GLN A 392 -19.12 7.18 -22.27
CA GLN A 392 -20.17 7.19 -23.29
C GLN A 392 -21.49 6.66 -22.72
N CYS A 393 -22.55 7.46 -22.91
CA CYS A 393 -23.92 7.05 -22.63
C CYS A 393 -24.64 6.63 -23.91
N VAL A 394 -25.57 5.69 -23.74
CA VAL A 394 -26.39 5.09 -24.77
C VAL A 394 -27.85 5.25 -24.34
N ILE A 395 -28.59 6.05 -25.09
CA ILE A 395 -30.02 6.28 -24.84
C ILE A 395 -30.82 5.28 -25.66
N HIS A 396 -31.61 4.45 -25.00
CA HIS A 396 -32.55 3.53 -25.60
C HIS A 396 -33.98 4.02 -25.38
N VAL A 397 -34.71 4.25 -26.46
CA VAL A 397 -36.13 4.61 -26.40
C VAL A 397 -36.95 3.36 -26.75
N GLU A 398 -37.76 2.91 -25.80
CA GLU A 398 -38.70 1.80 -25.94
C GLU A 398 -40.13 2.33 -25.82
N THR A 399 -40.99 2.06 -26.79
CA THR A 399 -42.38 2.56 -26.79
C THR A 399 -43.36 1.40 -26.67
N THR A 400 -44.33 1.54 -25.76
CA THR A 400 -45.45 0.62 -25.59
C THR A 400 -46.74 1.35 -25.93
N ASP A 401 -47.03 1.47 -27.23
CA ASP A 401 -48.28 2.08 -27.71
C ASP A 401 -49.41 1.03 -27.76
N HIS A 402 -50.61 1.44 -27.33
CA HIS A 402 -51.83 0.65 -27.46
C HIS A 402 -52.49 0.81 -28.85
N ASP A 403 -52.21 1.93 -29.51
CA ASP A 403 -52.56 2.17 -30.91
C ASP A 403 -51.38 1.83 -31.83
N VAL A 404 -51.66 1.29 -33.02
CA VAL A 404 -50.65 0.86 -33.98
C VAL A 404 -49.93 2.08 -34.55
N THR A 405 -48.89 2.55 -33.87
CA THR A 405 -48.02 3.61 -34.39
C THR A 405 -47.14 3.07 -35.51
N ALA A 406 -47.13 3.78 -36.63
CA ALA A 406 -46.29 3.48 -37.78
C ALA A 406 -44.81 3.68 -37.42
N GLU A 407 -43.92 2.85 -37.98
CA GLU A 407 -42.46 2.97 -37.84
C GLU A 407 -41.92 4.39 -38.12
N ALA A 408 -42.65 5.16 -38.93
CA ALA A 408 -42.42 6.58 -39.22
C ALA A 408 -42.50 7.47 -37.97
N GLU A 409 -43.50 7.29 -37.10
CA GLU A 409 -43.62 8.10 -35.88
C GLU A 409 -42.50 7.81 -34.87
N LEU A 410 -42.05 6.55 -34.77
CA LEU A 410 -40.91 6.20 -33.93
C LEU A 410 -39.61 6.81 -34.45
N ARG A 411 -39.47 6.93 -35.78
CA ARG A 411 -38.33 7.59 -36.41
C ARG A 411 -38.41 9.11 -36.19
N ASP A 412 -39.57 9.73 -36.37
CA ASP A 412 -39.79 11.15 -36.13
C ASP A 412 -39.54 11.54 -34.67
N ARG A 413 -39.98 10.71 -33.70
CA ARG A 413 -39.72 10.92 -32.27
C ARG A 413 -38.23 10.79 -31.94
N ALA A 414 -37.56 9.75 -32.44
CA ALA A 414 -36.12 9.57 -32.23
C ALA A 414 -35.30 10.69 -32.88
N ASP A 415 -35.72 11.18 -34.05
CA ASP A 415 -35.11 12.32 -34.74
C ASP A 415 -35.39 13.63 -33.99
N ALA A 416 -36.57 13.80 -33.38
CA ALA A 416 -36.88 14.94 -32.52
C ALA A 416 -35.99 14.99 -31.27
N VAL A 417 -35.82 13.85 -30.59
CA VAL A 417 -34.88 13.71 -29.46
C VAL A 417 -33.45 14.00 -29.90
N TYR A 418 -33.00 13.43 -31.01
CA TYR A 418 -31.68 13.72 -31.58
C TYR A 418 -31.48 15.21 -31.92
N GLN A 419 -32.48 15.86 -32.50
CA GLN A 419 -32.43 17.29 -32.85
C GLN A 419 -32.45 18.19 -31.61
N ALA A 420 -33.22 17.86 -30.58
CA ALA A 420 -33.25 18.59 -29.32
C ALA A 420 -31.90 18.50 -28.61
N LEU A 421 -31.33 17.30 -28.50
CA LEU A 421 -29.98 17.08 -27.97
C LEU A 421 -28.94 17.92 -28.75
N ARG A 422 -29.04 18.03 -30.09
CA ARG A 422 -28.15 18.92 -30.86
C ARG A 422 -28.41 20.42 -30.65
N ARG A 423 -29.67 20.84 -30.48
CA ARG A 423 -30.06 22.28 -30.41
C ARG A 423 -29.78 22.90 -29.06
N GLU A 424 -30.10 22.21 -27.98
CA GLU A 424 -29.80 22.67 -26.63
C GLU A 424 -28.29 22.74 -26.38
N GLY A 425 -27.51 22.12 -27.28
CA GLY A 425 -26.12 21.81 -27.03
C GLY A 425 -26.11 20.88 -25.83
N THR A 426 -26.38 19.59 -26.07
CA THR A 426 -26.47 18.49 -25.10
C THR A 426 -25.75 18.88 -23.81
N PRO A 427 -26.34 18.84 -22.60
CA PRO A 427 -26.01 19.69 -21.43
C PRO A 427 -24.55 19.98 -21.03
N ILE A 428 -23.56 19.40 -21.71
CA ILE A 428 -22.12 19.49 -21.50
C ILE A 428 -21.32 19.50 -22.86
N GLY A 429 -21.94 19.87 -23.99
CA GLY A 429 -21.28 19.99 -25.31
C GLY A 429 -21.06 18.68 -26.07
N LEU A 430 -22.00 17.74 -25.96
CA LEU A 430 -21.89 16.40 -26.53
C LEU A 430 -22.40 16.35 -27.98
N ASP A 431 -21.86 15.47 -28.84
CA ASP A 431 -22.37 15.25 -30.21
C ASP A 431 -23.15 13.93 -30.27
N PRO A 432 -24.49 13.96 -30.36
CA PRO A 432 -25.29 12.76 -30.45
C PRO A 432 -25.08 12.07 -31.81
N SER A 433 -25.04 10.74 -31.81
CA SER A 433 -25.07 9.93 -33.03
C SER A 433 -26.48 9.85 -33.59
N ARG A 434 -26.61 9.71 -34.92
CA ARG A 434 -27.93 9.51 -35.54
C ARG A 434 -28.62 8.26 -34.96
N PRO A 435 -29.94 8.27 -34.77
CA PRO A 435 -30.66 7.13 -34.23
C PRO A 435 -30.47 5.87 -35.08
N VAL A 436 -30.05 4.77 -34.46
CA VAL A 436 -29.93 3.45 -35.10
C VAL A 436 -31.01 2.52 -34.56
N GLU A 437 -31.64 1.73 -35.44
CA GLU A 437 -32.55 0.65 -35.04
C GLU A 437 -31.76 -0.56 -34.53
N GLU A 438 -32.11 -1.04 -33.34
CA GLU A 438 -31.64 -2.35 -32.87
C GLU A 438 -32.66 -3.43 -33.24
N THR A 439 -32.22 -4.38 -34.06
CA THR A 439 -32.98 -5.59 -34.39
C THR A 439 -32.75 -6.65 -33.32
N GLY A 440 -33.57 -6.65 -32.25
CA GLY A 440 -33.48 -7.64 -31.17
C GLY A 440 -34.79 -7.80 -30.39
N ARG A 441 -35.12 -9.04 -29.97
CA ARG A 441 -36.33 -9.36 -29.20
C ARG A 441 -36.37 -8.56 -27.89
N PRO A 442 -37.54 -8.06 -27.45
CA PRO A 442 -37.67 -7.34 -26.19
C PRO A 442 -37.26 -8.25 -25.01
N SER A 443 -36.46 -7.71 -24.09
CA SER A 443 -36.14 -8.39 -22.83
C SER A 443 -37.41 -8.59 -22.01
N PRO A 444 -37.60 -9.77 -21.37
CA PRO A 444 -38.80 -10.04 -20.60
C PRO A 444 -38.86 -9.11 -19.38
N ARG A 445 -40.05 -8.54 -19.14
CA ARG A 445 -40.38 -7.74 -17.95
C ARG A 445 -39.86 -8.42 -16.67
N PRO A 446 -39.18 -7.72 -15.75
CA PRO A 446 -39.03 -8.21 -14.38
C PRO A 446 -40.43 -8.21 -13.76
N GLY A 447 -40.99 -9.41 -13.56
CA GLY A 447 -42.36 -9.59 -13.10
C GLY A 447 -42.57 -8.99 -11.70
N ARG A 448 -43.55 -8.09 -11.61
CA ARG A 448 -44.28 -7.79 -10.36
C ARG A 448 -44.70 -9.13 -9.74
N ARG A 449 -44.05 -9.53 -8.63
CA ARG A 449 -44.65 -10.48 -7.68
C ARG A 449 -45.86 -9.79 -7.07
N ARG A 450 -47.06 -10.05 -7.60
CA ARG A 450 -48.29 -9.82 -6.85
C ARG A 450 -48.35 -10.85 -5.73
N GLN A 451 -48.20 -10.35 -4.51
CA GLN A 451 -48.89 -10.88 -3.35
C GLN A 451 -50.39 -10.74 -3.64
N ASP A 452 -51.11 -11.86 -3.68
CA ASP A 452 -52.55 -11.97 -3.41
C ASP A 452 -52.69 -13.37 -2.77
N GLU A 453 -52.70 -13.42 -1.44
CA GLU A 453 -53.90 -13.68 -0.63
C GLU A 453 -54.17 -15.19 -0.43
N GLU A 454 -53.47 -15.73 0.55
CA GLU A 454 -54.04 -16.74 1.45
C GLU A 454 -55.15 -16.07 2.28
N ALA A 455 -56.42 -16.44 2.07
CA ALA A 455 -57.41 -16.67 3.13
C ALA A 455 -58.82 -16.99 2.57
N GLY A 456 -59.32 -18.20 2.89
CA GLY A 456 -60.75 -18.53 2.99
C GLY A 456 -61.49 -18.74 1.66
N THR A 457 -62.15 -19.88 1.39
CA THR A 457 -63.26 -20.42 2.21
C THR A 457 -63.61 -21.84 1.74
N THR A 458 -63.59 -22.78 2.70
CA THR A 458 -64.50 -23.91 2.95
C THR A 458 -65.22 -24.60 1.77
N THR A 459 -64.97 -25.89 1.57
CA THR A 459 -65.96 -26.99 1.77
C THR A 459 -65.21 -28.28 2.10
#